data_AF-A0A3D1B0P0-F1
#
_entry.id   AF-A0A3D1B0P0-F1
#
_cell.length_a   1.000
_cell.length_b   1.000
_cell.length_c   1.000
_cell.angle_alpha   90.00
_cell.angle_beta   90.00
_cell.angle_gamma   90.00
#
_symmetry.space_group_name_H-M   'P 1'
#
loop_
_entity.id
_entity.type
_entity.pdbx_description
1 polymer ?
#
loop_
_entity_poly.entity_id
_entity_poly.type
_entity_poly.pdbx_seq_one_letter_code
_entity_poly.pdbx_strand_id
1 'polypeptide(L)' 'YQQMRLIHDRVSLAIDYPTLLQGTGPRRALLDEFRRTPNCVLFATSSFWQGVDVPGEQLSCVIIDRLPFAVPTDPV' A
#
# COMPACT_ATOMS: atom_id res chain seq x y z
N TYR A 1 3.77 -0.11 11.33
CA TYR A 1 4.87 -0.39 10.38
C TYR A 1 5.47 -1.79 10.51
N GLN A 2 5.69 -2.33 11.71
CA GLN A 2 6.36 -3.64 11.87
C GLN A 2 5.62 -4.81 11.20
N GLN A 3 4.30 -4.91 11.35
CA GLN A 3 3.47 -5.92 10.66
C GLN A 3 3.55 -5.82 9.13
N MET A 4 3.39 -4.61 8.57
CA MET A 4 3.52 -4.37 7.12
C MET A 4 4.88 -4.81 6.57
N ARG A 5 5.98 -4.55 7.29
CA ARG A 5 7.32 -5.00 6.91
C ARG A 5 7.42 -6.53 6.88
N LEU A 6 6.92 -7.21 7.91
CA LEU A 6 6.93 -8.67 7.95
C LEU A 6 6.16 -9.29 6.77
N ILE A 7 5.00 -8.71 6.42
CA ILE A 7 4.21 -9.15 5.28
C ILE A 7 4.97 -8.88 3.97
N HIS A 8 5.51 -7.67 3.81
CA HIS A 8 6.33 -7.31 2.65
C HIS A 8 7.48 -8.30 2.44
N ASP A 9 8.26 -8.60 3.49
CA ASP A 9 9.43 -9.47 3.38
C ASP A 9 9.03 -10.90 3.00
N ARG A 10 7.88 -11.38 3.49
CA ARG A 10 7.36 -12.71 3.14
C ARG A 10 6.80 -12.77 1.72
N VAL A 11 6.09 -11.73 1.30
CA VAL A 11 5.38 -11.70 0.01
C VAL A 11 6.32 -11.36 -1.14
N SER A 12 7.24 -10.41 -0.95
CA SER A 12 8.23 -10.02 -1.97
C SER A 12 9.14 -11.17 -2.41
N LEU A 13 9.35 -12.17 -1.55
CA LEU A 13 10.08 -13.40 -1.87
C LEU A 13 9.21 -14.48 -2.53
N ALA A 14 7.89 -14.33 -2.51
CA ALA A 14 6.93 -15.33 -2.96
C ALA A 14 6.24 -14.99 -4.28
N ILE A 15 6.41 -13.76 -4.78
CA ILE A 15 5.78 -13.27 -6.01
C ILE A 15 6.83 -12.71 -6.97
N ASP A 16 6.62 -12.92 -8.27
CA ASP A 16 7.48 -12.40 -9.34
C ASP A 16 7.06 -10.98 -9.79
N TYR A 17 6.48 -10.21 -8.87
CA TYR A 17 5.98 -8.86 -9.13
C TYR A 17 6.86 -7.81 -8.44
N PRO A 18 7.11 -6.65 -9.07
CA PRO A 18 7.79 -5.54 -8.42
C PRO A 18 7.07 -5.15 -7.13
N THR A 19 7.82 -4.89 -6.06
CA THR A 19 7.26 -4.52 -4.76
C THR A 19 7.81 -3.17 -4.30
N LEU A 20 6.93 -2.34 -3.75
CA LEU A 20 7.27 -1.05 -3.16
C LEU A 20 6.78 -1.00 -1.72
N LEU A 21 7.56 -0.38 -0.84
CA LEU A 21 7.26 -0.32 0.59
C LEU A 21 7.24 1.12 1.09
N GLN A 22 6.13 1.54 1.72
CA GLN A 22 6.06 2.82 2.39
C GLN A 22 7.19 3.00 3.41
N GLY A 23 7.84 4.16 3.36
CA GLY A 23 8.96 4.52 4.25
C GLY A 23 10.34 4.21 3.66
N THR A 24 10.41 3.62 2.46
CA THR A 24 11.68 3.48 1.71
C THR A 24 12.02 4.70 0.86
N GLY A 25 11.06 5.61 0.65
CA GLY A 25 11.24 6.85 -0.08
C GLY A 25 10.11 7.84 0.14
N PRO A 26 10.20 9.05 -0.46
CA PRO A 26 9.14 10.04 -0.41
C PRO A 26 7.84 9.49 -0.99
N ARG A 27 6.72 9.78 -0.32
CA ARG A 27 5.39 9.29 -0.71
C ARG A 27 5.07 9.53 -2.19
N ARG A 28 5.33 10.74 -2.68
CA ARG A 28 5.04 11.12 -4.07
C ARG A 28 5.86 10.31 -5.07
N ALA A 29 7.15 10.11 -4.79
CA ALA A 29 8.03 9.30 -5.62
C ALA A 29 7.56 7.84 -5.69
N LEU A 30 7.21 7.23 -4.55
CA LEU A 30 6.69 5.86 -4.49
C LEU A 30 5.38 5.70 -5.27
N LEU A 31 4.47 6.68 -5.18
CA LEU A 31 3.21 6.65 -5.95
C LEU A 31 3.46 6.82 -7.45
N ASP A 32 4.40 7.68 -7.83
CA ASP A 32 4.73 7.89 -9.23
C ASP A 32 5.47 6.69 -9.84
N GLU A 33 6.27 5.99 -9.04
CA GLU A 33 6.93 4.72 -9.40
C GLU A 33 5.91 3.58 -9.53
N PHE A 34 4.99 3.47 -8.57
CA PHE A 34 3.88 2.52 -8.60
C PHE A 34 3.04 2.68 -9.88
N ARG A 35 2.68 3.92 -10.24
CA ARG A 35 1.97 4.24 -11.48
C ARG A 35 2.79 3.97 -12.75
N ARG A 36 4.11 3.92 -12.69
CA ARG A 36 4.94 3.67 -13.88
C ARG A 36 5.34 2.21 -14.03
N THR A 37 5.09 1.39 -13.02
CA THR A 37 5.58 0.01 -12.95
C THR A 37 4.41 -0.96 -13.15
N PRO A 38 4.33 -1.67 -14.29
CA PRO A 38 3.30 -2.67 -14.52
C PRO A 38 3.34 -3.79 -13.48
N ASN A 39 2.17 -4.28 -13.08
CA ASN A 39 2.00 -5.37 -12.11
C ASN A 39 2.72 -5.14 -10.77
N CYS A 40 2.89 -3.89 -10.35
CA CYS A 40 3.54 -3.56 -9.09
C CYS A 40 2.61 -3.80 -7.90
N VAL A 41 3.17 -4.19 -6.76
CA VAL A 41 2.47 -4.28 -5.47
C VAL A 41 3.04 -3.25 -4.51
N LEU A 42 2.18 -2.35 -4.01
CA LEU A 42 2.55 -1.32 -3.05
C LEU A 42 2.04 -1.69 -1.65
N PHE A 43 2.97 -1.84 -0.71
CA PHE A 43 2.70 -2.09 0.71
C PHE A 43 2.69 -0.75 1.45
N ALA A 44 1.50 -0.36 1.91
CA ALA A 44 1.31 0.92 2.56
C ALA A 44 0.17 0.90 3.60
N THR A 45 0.17 1.85 4.52
CA THR A 45 -0.85 2.01 5.56
C THR A 45 -1.97 2.95 5.11
N SER A 46 -3.03 3.06 5.92
CA SER A 46 -4.17 3.95 5.67
C SER A 46 -3.84 5.46 5.65
N SER A 47 -2.61 5.86 5.94
CA SER A 47 -2.17 7.25 5.72
C SER A 47 -1.68 7.49 4.27
N PHE A 48 -1.49 6.43 3.49
CA PHE A 48 -0.84 6.49 2.19
C PHE A 48 -1.82 6.68 1.02
N TRP A 49 -3.01 6.10 1.13
CA TRP A 49 -4.08 6.11 0.13
C TRP A 49 -4.93 7.39 0.06
N GLN A 50 -4.81 8.34 0.99
CA GLN A 50 -5.60 9.59 0.95
C GLN A 50 -5.18 10.46 -0.26
N GLY A 51 -6.05 10.62 -1.25
CA GLY A 51 -5.74 11.36 -2.49
C GLY A 51 -4.92 10.56 -3.50
N VAL A 52 -4.94 9.22 -3.40
CA VAL A 52 -4.39 8.33 -4.43
C VAL A 52 -5.49 8.07 -5.46
N ASP A 53 -5.48 8.86 -6.53
CA ASP A 53 -6.18 8.53 -7.76
C ASP A 53 -5.20 7.77 -8.68
N VAL A 54 -5.51 6.52 -9.00
CA VAL A 54 -4.75 5.67 -9.93
C VAL A 54 -5.76 5.18 -10.97
N PRO A 55 -6.01 5.95 -12.03
CA PRO A 55 -6.94 5.57 -13.06
C PRO A 55 -6.38 4.45 -13.95
N GLY A 56 -7.25 3.55 -14.41
CA GLY A 56 -6.92 2.49 -15.38
C GLY A 56 -6.47 1.16 -14.75
N GLU A 57 -5.79 0.33 -15.54
CA GLU A 57 -5.40 -1.05 -15.15
C GLU A 57 -4.26 -1.12 -14.12
N GLN A 58 -3.67 0.03 -13.75
CA GLN A 58 -2.56 0.09 -12.80
C GLN A 58 -2.96 -0.19 -11.35
N LEU A 59 -4.24 -0.04 -11.01
CA LEU A 59 -4.77 -0.42 -9.70
C LEU A 59 -5.98 -1.34 -9.87
N SER A 60 -5.70 -2.62 -10.12
CA SER A 60 -6.72 -3.64 -10.33
C SER A 60 -7.22 -4.31 -9.05
N CYS A 61 -6.46 -4.21 -7.94
CA CYS A 61 -6.79 -4.87 -6.68
C CYS A 61 -6.33 -4.02 -5.48
N VAL A 62 -7.20 -3.89 -4.48
CA VAL A 62 -6.89 -3.24 -3.20
C VAL A 62 -7.16 -4.24 -2.07
N ILE A 63 -6.13 -4.52 -1.27
CA ILE A 63 -6.21 -5.42 -0.11
C ILE A 63 -6.09 -4.57 1.15
N ILE A 64 -7.08 -4.66 2.03
CA ILE A 64 -7.12 -3.93 3.31
C ILE A 64 -7.19 -4.99 4.42
N ASP A 65 -6.10 -5.13 5.19
CA ASP A 65 -5.99 -6.11 6.26
C ASP A 65 -6.93 -5.83 7.44
N ARG A 66 -7.20 -4.54 7.69
CA ARG A 66 -8.16 -4.07 8.69
C ARG A 66 -8.80 -2.77 8.23
N LEU A 67 -10.13 -2.74 8.22
CA LEU A 67 -10.86 -1.51 7.91
C LEU A 67 -10.56 -0.45 8.99
N PRO A 68 -10.31 0.81 8.60
CA PRO A 68 -9.92 1.90 9.51
C PRO A 68 -11.14 2.46 10.26
N PHE A 69 -12.02 1.59 10.77
CA PHE A 69 -13.12 2.05 11.61
C PHE A 69 -12.61 2.23 13.03
N ALA A 70 -12.82 3.43 13.57
CA ALA A 70 -12.67 3.67 15.00
C ALA A 70 -13.61 2.72 15.75
N VAL A 71 -13.14 2.17 16.88
CA VAL A 71 -14.00 1.41 17.78
C VAL A 71 -15.03 2.40 18.33
N PRO A 72 -16.35 2.12 18.30
CA PRO A 72 -17.40 3.11 18.62
C PRO A 72 -17.46 3.59 20.09
N THR A 73 -16.42 3.42 20.89
CA THR A 73 -16.41 3.64 22.35
C THR A 73 -15.92 5.01 22.80
N ASP A 74 -15.71 5.97 21.90
CA ASP A 74 -15.56 7.38 22.30
C ASP A 74 -16.95 8.05 22.26
N PRO A 75 -17.50 8.52 23.41
CA PRO A 75 -18.64 9.42 23.37
C PRO A 75 -18.16 10.77 22.81
N VAL A 76 -18.89 11.29 21.82
CA VAL A 76 -18.72 12.66 21.29
C VAL A 76 -19.13 13.69 22.34
#